data_AF-A0A3B8ZE86-F1
#
_entry.id   AF-A0A3B8ZE86-F1
#
_cell.length_a   1.000
_cell.length_b   1.000
_cell.length_c   1.000
_cell.angle_alpha   90.00
_cell.angle_beta   90.00
_cell.angle_gamma   90.00
#
_symmetry.space_group_name_H-M   'P 1'
#
loop_
_entity.id
_entity.type
_entity.pdbx_description
1 polymer ?
#
loop_
_entity_poly.entity_id
_entity_poly.type
_entity_poly.pdbx_seq_one_letter_code
_entity_poly.pdbx_strand_id
1 'polypeptide(L)' 'MSTLTYLLLGWLPSLGLIGKVPLGLLWWMTAGGIIYLLGITLLMNDRKLRYLHAAWHFCVILAASCHFFAVYQYVATR' A
#
# COMPACT_ATOMS: atom_id res chain seq x y z
N MET A 1 5.59 -19.15 -2.05
CA MET A 1 5.74 -17.76 -2.52
C MET A 1 5.77 -16.86 -1.31
N SER A 2 6.94 -16.31 -0.96
CA SER A 2 7.15 -15.60 0.30
C SER A 2 6.53 -14.19 0.24
N THR A 3 5.71 -13.85 1.24
CA THR A 3 5.07 -12.53 1.44
C THR A 3 6.08 -11.37 1.38
N LEU A 4 7.34 -11.67 1.71
CA LEU A 4 8.47 -10.76 1.68
C LEU A 4 8.81 -10.25 0.26
N THR A 5 8.68 -11.10 -0.76
CA THR A 5 8.96 -10.71 -2.15
C THR A 5 7.93 -9.70 -2.67
N TYR A 6 6.66 -9.86 -2.30
CA TYR A 6 5.61 -8.89 -2.62
C TYR A 6 5.83 -7.53 -1.94
N LEU A 7 6.31 -7.54 -0.70
CA LEU A 7 6.61 -6.31 0.04
C LEU A 7 7.79 -5.56 -0.60
N LEU A 8 8.83 -6.27 -1.01
CA LEU A 8 9.99 -5.70 -1.72
C LEU A 8 9.61 -5.09 -3.07
N LEU A 9 8.75 -5.77 -3.84
CA LEU A 9 8.25 -5.28 -5.13
C LEU A 9 7.48 -3.95 -5.02
N GLY A 10 6.74 -3.75 -3.93
CA GLY A 10 6.00 -2.51 -3.69
C GLY A 10 6.88 -1.36 -3.18
N TRP A 11 7.85 -1.64 -2.31
CA TRP A 11 8.62 -0.60 -1.62
C TRP A 11 9.82 -0.08 -2.41
N LEU A 12 10.53 -0.97 -3.12
CA LEU A 12 11.74 -0.63 -3.86
C LEU A 12 11.53 0.47 -4.93
N PRO A 13 10.44 0.45 -5.72
CA PRO A 13 10.19 1.51 -6.70
C PRO A 13 9.94 2.88 -6.04
N SER A 14 9.38 2.92 -4.82
CA SER A 14 9.09 4.19 -4.12
C SER A 14 10.35 4.96 -3.74
N LEU A 15 11.45 4.24 -3.41
CA LEU A 15 12.72 4.86 -3.04
C LEU A 15 13.37 5.59 -4.24
N GLY A 16 13.20 5.05 -5.45
CA GLY A 16 13.72 5.67 -6.69
C GLY A 16 12.92 6.88 -7.17
N LEU A 17 11.73 7.10 -6.61
CA LEU A 17 10.86 8.24 -6.91
C LEU A 17 11.20 9.47 -6.05
N ILE A 18 11.96 9.30 -4.96
CA ILE A 18 12.35 10.39 -4.05
C ILE A 18 13.13 11.46 -4.85
N GLY A 19 12.60 12.69 -4.89
CA GLY A 19 13.19 13.82 -5.60
C GLY A 19 12.84 13.94 -7.09
N LYS A 20 12.14 12.95 -7.68
CA LYS A 20 11.65 13.01 -9.08
C LYS A 20 10.15 13.27 -9.20
N VAL A 21 9.39 13.07 -8.12
CA VAL A 21 7.95 13.29 -8.09
C VAL A 21 7.54 14.34 -7.05
N PRO A 22 6.42 15.04 -7.27
CA PRO A 22 5.89 16.02 -6.34
C PRO A 22 5.67 15.41 -4.95
N LEU A 23 5.97 16.19 -3.91
CA LEU A 23 5.96 15.75 -2.50
C LEU A 23 4.63 15.13 -2.08
N GLY A 24 3.51 15.61 -2.62
CA GLY A 24 2.20 15.05 -2.31
C GLY A 24 1.98 13.64 -2.86
N LEU A 25 2.57 13.27 -4.00
CA LEU A 25 2.52 11.90 -4.53
C LEU A 25 3.27 10.93 -3.60
N LEU A 26 4.43 11.36 -3.08
CA LEU A 26 5.19 10.62 -2.06
C LEU A 26 4.38 10.41 -0.78
N TRP A 27 3.59 11.40 -0.37
CA TRP A 27 2.72 11.30 0.80
C TRP A 27 1.57 10.30 0.64
N TRP A 28 0.93 10.27 -0.53
CA TRP A 28 -0.08 9.25 -0.82
C TRP A 28 0.52 7.84 -0.93
N MET A 29 1.72 7.69 -1.53
CA MET A 29 2.39 6.38 -1.62
C MET A 29 2.80 5.83 -0.25
N THR A 30 3.37 6.67 0.61
CA THR A 30 3.76 6.27 1.97
C THR A 30 2.55 5.94 2.84
N ALA A 31 1.46 6.70 2.73
CA ALA A 31 0.19 6.37 3.37
C ALA A 31 -0.34 5.00 2.93
N GLY A 32 -0.32 4.70 1.64
CA GLY A 32 -0.67 3.38 1.10
C GLY A 32 0.23 2.24 1.64
N GLY A 33 1.54 2.50 1.77
CA GLY A 33 2.50 1.55 2.35
C GLY A 33 2.23 1.23 3.82
N ILE A 34 1.86 2.24 4.63
CA ILE A 34 1.49 2.04 6.04
C ILE A 34 0.21 1.20 6.15
N ILE A 35 -0.80 1.47 5.31
CA ILE A 35 -2.04 0.68 5.27
C ILE A 35 -1.76 -0.78 4.87
N TYR A 36 -0.81 -1.01 3.96
CA TYR A 36 -0.41 -2.36 3.56
C TYR A 36 0.29 -3.14 4.68
N LEU A 37 1.14 -2.47 5.46
CA LEU A 37 1.77 -3.02 6.67
C LEU A 37 0.72 -3.42 7.72
N LEU A 38 -0.30 -2.58 7.92
CA LEU A 38 -1.47 -2.87 8.74
C LEU A 38 -2.26 -4.08 8.22
N GLY A 39 -2.41 -4.22 6.90
CA GLY A 39 -3.00 -5.41 6.29
C GLY A 39 -2.20 -6.68 6.62
N ILE A 40 -0.87 -6.64 6.53
CA ILE A 40 -0.02 -7.80 6.81
C ILE A 40 -0.14 -8.26 8.27
N THR A 41 -0.24 -7.33 9.24
CA THR A 41 -0.40 -7.71 10.64
C THR A 41 -1.75 -8.41 10.89
N LEU A 42 -2.81 -7.98 10.21
CA LEU A 42 -4.12 -8.65 10.24
C LEU A 42 -4.07 -10.03 9.59
N LEU A 43 -3.36 -10.18 8.46
CA LEU A 43 -3.16 -11.46 7.77
C LEU A 43 -2.36 -12.45 8.63
N MET A 44 -1.33 -11.98 9.33
CA MET A 44 -0.55 -12.82 10.26
C MET A 44 -1.39 -13.29 11.45
N ASN A 45 -2.37 -12.48 11.86
CA ASN A 45 -3.26 -12.80 12.96
C ASN A 45 -4.51 -13.59 12.51
N ASP A 46 -4.67 -13.87 11.21
CA ASP A 46 -5.81 -14.57 10.62
C ASP A 46 -6.07 -15.95 11.25
N ARG A 47 -5.02 -16.62 11.74
CA ARG A 47 -5.14 -17.88 12.49
C ARG A 47 -5.86 -17.77 13.84
N LYS A 48 -6.03 -16.57 14.40
CA LYS A 48 -6.67 -16.37 15.71
C LYS A 48 -8.14 -15.93 15.64
N LEU A 49 -8.57 -15.26 14.56
CA LEU A 49 -9.94 -14.72 14.46
C LEU A 49 -10.50 -14.89 13.04
N ARG A 50 -11.65 -15.56 12.95
CA ARG A 50 -12.32 -16.02 11.71
C ARG A 50 -12.74 -14.91 10.73
N TYR A 51 -12.73 -13.65 11.15
CA TYR A 51 -13.14 -12.48 10.35
C TYR A 51 -11.97 -11.56 9.93
N LEU A 52 -10.73 -11.86 10.33
CA LEU A 52 -9.58 -11.02 10.00
C LEU A 52 -9.24 -11.01 8.50
N HIS A 53 -9.56 -12.08 7.78
CA HIS A 53 -9.39 -12.16 6.34
C HIS A 53 -10.19 -11.08 5.59
N ALA A 54 -11.41 -10.79 6.04
CA ALA A 54 -12.23 -9.74 5.45
C ALA A 54 -11.65 -8.34 5.76
N ALA A 55 -11.14 -8.13 6.98
CA ALA A 55 -10.46 -6.90 7.35
C ALA A 55 -9.16 -6.69 6.55
N TRP A 56 -8.42 -7.77 6.28
CA TRP A 56 -7.26 -7.74 5.40
C TRP A 56 -7.62 -7.30 3.99
N HIS A 57 -8.68 -7.87 3.40
CA HIS A 57 -9.18 -7.43 2.09
C HIS A 57 -9.57 -5.94 2.10
N PHE A 58 -10.21 -5.46 3.17
CA PHE A 58 -10.57 -4.05 3.30
C PHE A 58 -9.33 -3.14 3.33
N CYS A 59 -8.28 -3.52 4.07
CA CYS A 59 -7.00 -2.82 4.06
C CYS A 59 -6.33 -2.81 2.68
N VAL A 60 -6.36 -3.94 1.97
CA VAL A 60 -5.80 -4.03 0.61
C VAL A 60 -6.55 -3.13 -0.37
N ILE A 61 -7.88 -3.09 -0.32
CA ILE A 61 -8.71 -2.21 -1.14
C ILE A 61 -8.41 -0.74 -0.83
N LEU A 62 -8.28 -0.39 0.45
CA LEU A 62 -7.98 0.97 0.87
C LEU A 62 -6.57 1.40 0.40
N ALA A 63 -5.56 0.53 0.53
CA ALA A 63 -4.21 0.79 0.05
C ALA A 63 -4.14 0.97 -1.47
N ALA A 64 -4.89 0.16 -2.23
CA ALA A 64 -5.00 0.26 -3.68
C ALA A 64 -5.73 1.55 -4.11
N SER A 65 -6.79 1.92 -3.39
CA SER A 65 -7.53 3.17 -3.64
C SER A 65 -6.65 4.40 -3.40
N CYS A 66 -5.82 4.36 -2.37
CA CYS A 66 -4.83 5.40 -2.04
C CYS A 66 -3.81 5.57 -3.18
N HIS A 67 -3.29 4.47 -3.74
CA HIS A 67 -2.39 4.50 -4.91
C HIS A 67 -3.09 5.02 -6.16
N PHE A 68 -4.33 4.56 -6.42
CA PHE A 68 -5.12 5.03 -7.55
C PHE A 68 -5.37 6.54 -7.46
N PHE A 69 -5.72 7.04 -6.28
CA PHE A 69 -5.94 8.47 -6.06
C PHE A 69 -4.66 9.28 -6.28
N ALA A 70 -3.51 8.75 -5.85
CA ALA A 70 -2.21 9.35 -6.08
C ALA A 70 -1.90 9.49 -7.59
N VAL A 71 -2.12 8.44 -8.37
CA VAL A 71 -1.94 8.47 -9.84
C VAL A 71 -2.95 9.42 -10.49
N TYR A 72 -4.21 9.37 -10.06
CA TYR A 72 -5.27 10.22 -10.61
C TYR A 72 -4.98 11.72 -10.41
N GLN A 73 -4.58 12.12 -9.19
CA GLN A 73 -4.25 13.52 -8.90
C GLN A 73 -2.98 14.00 -9.60
N TYR A 74 -1.92 13.19 -9.64
CA TYR A 74 -0.59 13.66 -10.03
C TYR A 74 -0.18 13.31 -11.46
N VAL A 75 -0.85 12.34 -12.10
CA VAL A 75 -0.54 11.92 -13.47
C VAL A 75 -1.70 12.21 -14.42
N ALA A 76 -2.96 11.93 -14.02
CA ALA A 76 -4.10 12.15 -14.91
C ALA A 76 -4.62 13.60 -14.91
N THR A 77 -4.40 14.36 -13.83
CA THR A 77 -4.84 15.76 -13.70
C THR A 77 -3.72 16.77 -14.01
N ARG A 78 -2.54 16.30 -14.42
CA ARG A 78 -1.37 17.10 -14.82
C ARG A 78 -1.17 17.02 -16.32
#